data_AF-A0A6L5EMG8-F1
#
_entry.id   AF-A0A6L5EMG8-F1
#
_cell.length_a   1.000
_cell.length_b   1.000
_cell.length_c   1.000
_cell.angle_alpha   90.00
_cell.angle_beta   90.00
_cell.angle_gamma   90.00
#
_symmetry.space_group_name_H-M   'P 1'
#
loop_
_entity.id
_entity.type
_entity.pdbx_description
1 polymer ?
#
loop_
_entity_poly.entity_id
_entity_poly.type
_entity_poly.pdbx_seq_one_letter_code
_entity_poly.pdbx_strand_id
1 'polypeptide(L)'
;MKHSTDALVAHVPQGWAEARGDAIVRGLCRASRLLGLSRAHLVAEASDLPALAVAAAHHGSELPAGFQLCQRGSCAQPGVLLDAAFLLRLARVEGAVAV
;
A
#
# COMPACT_ATOMS: atom_id res chain seq x y z
N MET A 1 5.14 11.71 -23.93
CA MET A 1 5.58 11.48 -22.53
C MET A 1 5.07 10.10 -22.13
N LYS A 2 5.96 9.14 -21.85
CA LYS A 2 5.56 7.81 -21.39
C LYS A 2 5.08 7.97 -19.94
N HIS A 3 3.77 7.90 -19.71
CA HIS A 3 3.26 7.69 -18.35
C HIS A 3 3.73 6.29 -17.93
N SER A 4 4.84 6.24 -17.20
CA SER A 4 5.31 4.98 -16.65
C SER A 4 4.37 4.65 -15.49
N THR A 5 3.52 3.65 -15.71
CA THR A 5 2.62 3.10 -14.71
C THR A 5 3.41 2.15 -13.80
N ASP A 6 4.52 2.63 -13.24
CA ASP A 6 5.50 1.83 -12.49
C ASP A 6 5.22 1.79 -10.98
N ALA A 7 4.24 2.57 -10.52
CA ALA A 7 3.89 2.70 -9.12
C ALA A 7 2.46 2.25 -8.84
N LEU A 8 2.28 1.58 -7.71
CA LEU A 8 0.98 1.36 -7.08
C LEU A 8 0.68 2.53 -6.14
N VAL A 9 -0.52 3.08 -6.18
CA VAL A 9 -0.94 4.16 -5.30
C VAL A 9 -2.22 3.74 -4.59
N ALA A 10 -2.17 3.65 -3.27
CA ALA A 10 -3.26 3.21 -2.44
C ALA A 10 -3.75 4.31 -1.50
N HIS A 11 -5.02 4.64 -1.56
CA HIS A 11 -5.62 5.65 -0.68
C HIS A 11 -6.28 4.99 0.53
N VAL A 12 -5.84 5.38 1.73
CA VAL A 12 -6.38 4.92 3.01
C VAL A 12 -7.44 5.89 3.50
N PRO A 13 -8.69 5.45 3.75
CA PRO A 13 -9.69 6.28 4.40
C PRO A 13 -9.25 6.71 5.80
N GLN A 14 -9.66 7.92 6.20
CA GLN A 14 -9.29 8.47 7.51
C GLN A 14 -9.77 7.56 8.65
N GLY A 15 -8.91 7.37 9.66
CA GLY A 15 -9.21 6.60 10.87
C GLY A 15 -9.17 5.08 10.68
N TRP A 16 -8.73 4.59 9.52
CA TRP A 16 -8.63 3.15 9.27
C TRP A 16 -7.30 2.55 9.74
N ALA A 17 -6.28 3.36 10.00
CA ALA A 17 -4.93 2.85 10.23
C ALA A 17 -4.81 1.98 11.48
N GLU A 18 -5.40 2.38 12.61
CA GLU A 18 -5.27 1.60 13.85
C GLU A 18 -5.90 0.21 13.75
N ALA A 19 -7.14 0.14 13.28
CA ALA A 19 -7.88 -1.14 13.24
C ALA A 19 -7.52 -2.02 12.04
N ARG A 20 -6.93 -1.44 10.98
CA ARG A 20 -6.79 -2.11 9.67
C ARG A 20 -5.42 -1.97 9.02
N GLY A 21 -4.48 -1.25 9.64
CA GLY A 21 -3.17 -0.92 9.07
C GLY A 21 -2.38 -2.15 8.65
N ASP A 22 -2.29 -3.18 9.49
CA ASP A 22 -1.59 -4.43 9.17
C ASP A 22 -2.15 -5.09 7.89
N ALA A 23 -3.47 -5.23 7.83
CA ALA A 23 -4.14 -5.83 6.67
C ALA A 23 -3.98 -4.96 5.42
N ILE A 24 -4.04 -3.64 5.54
CA ILE A 24 -3.81 -2.72 4.42
C ILE A 24 -2.39 -2.89 3.85
N VAL A 25 -1.37 -2.89 4.72
CA VAL A 25 0.03 -3.07 4.32
C VAL A 25 0.25 -4.43 3.68
N ARG A 26 -0.23 -5.52 4.31
CA ARG A 26 -0.15 -6.87 3.75
C ARG A 26 -0.79 -6.95 2.35
N GLY A 27 -1.98 -6.36 2.21
CA GLY A 27 -2.68 -6.27 0.92
C GLY A 27 -1.87 -5.51 -0.12
N LEU A 28 -1.21 -4.42 0.27
CA LEU A 28 -0.35 -3.62 -0.59
C LEU A 28 0.91 -4.37 -1.05
N CYS A 29 1.60 -5.08 -0.14
CA CYS A 29 2.74 -5.93 -0.49
C CYS A 29 2.34 -6.97 -1.53
N ARG A 30 1.19 -7.64 -1.30
CA ARG A 30 0.67 -8.64 -2.23
C ARG A 30 0.28 -8.05 -3.58
N ALA A 31 -0.46 -6.94 -3.58
CA ALA A 31 -0.87 -6.26 -4.81
C ALA A 31 0.35 -5.86 -5.64
N SER A 32 1.37 -5.29 -5.00
CA SER A 32 2.61 -4.89 -5.66
C SER A 32 3.33 -6.08 -6.29
N ARG A 33 3.40 -7.22 -5.57
CA ARG A 33 3.98 -8.47 -6.07
C ARG A 33 3.22 -9.04 -7.26
N LEU A 34 1.88 -9.08 -7.18
CA LEU A 34 1.01 -9.60 -8.24
C LEU A 34 1.10 -8.76 -9.52
N LEU A 35 1.26 -7.45 -9.38
CA LEU A 35 1.36 -6.52 -10.51
C LEU A 35 2.81 -6.34 -11.01
N GLY A 36 3.80 -6.95 -10.35
CA GLY A 36 5.22 -6.79 -10.68
C GLY A 36 5.73 -5.36 -10.49
N LEU A 37 5.13 -4.59 -9.57
CA LEU A 37 5.48 -3.19 -9.30
C LEU A 37 6.43 -3.10 -8.12
N SER A 38 7.55 -2.41 -8.31
CA SER A 38 8.59 -2.21 -7.28
C SER A 38 8.39 -0.94 -6.46
N ARG A 39 7.48 -0.05 -6.88
CA ARG A 39 7.15 1.21 -6.21
C ARG A 39 5.72 1.18 -5.70
N ALA A 40 5.51 1.60 -4.46
CA ALA A 40 4.19 1.66 -3.86
C ALA A 40 4.06 2.86 -2.93
N HIS A 41 3.00 3.63 -3.08
CA HIS A 41 2.69 4.79 -2.26
C HIS A 41 1.40 4.54 -1.50
N LEU A 42 1.47 4.55 -0.16
CA LEU A 42 0.30 4.48 0.70
C LEU A 42 -0.04 5.89 1.18
N VAL A 43 -1.16 6.44 0.69
CA VAL A 43 -1.59 7.82 0.89
C VAL A 43 -2.68 7.87 1.97
N ALA A 44 -2.40 8.55 3.08
CA ALA A 44 -3.30 8.62 4.24
C ALA A 44 -3.33 10.02 4.86
N GLU A 45 -4.29 10.27 5.76
CA GLU A 45 -4.28 11.47 6.58
C GLU A 45 -3.09 11.47 7.55
N ALA A 46 -2.62 12.66 7.94
CA ALA A 46 -1.45 12.80 8.82
C ALA A 46 -1.61 12.03 10.14
N SER A 47 -2.83 12.00 10.69
CA SER A 47 -3.16 11.28 11.92
C SER A 47 -3.00 9.76 11.82
N ASP A 48 -3.13 9.20 10.61
CA ASP A 48 -3.06 7.76 10.35
C ASP A 48 -1.63 7.28 10.05
N LEU A 49 -0.72 8.20 9.68
CA LEU A 49 0.65 7.86 9.27
C LEU A 49 1.45 7.10 10.33
N PRO A 50 1.42 7.46 11.64
CA PRO A 50 2.18 6.72 12.65
C PRO A 50 1.77 5.24 12.75
N ALA A 51 0.46 4.96 12.79
CA ALA A 51 -0.05 3.61 12.86
C ALA A 51 0.28 2.80 11.59
N LEU A 52 0.21 3.42 10.41
CA LEU A 52 0.63 2.80 9.15
C LEU A 52 2.14 2.56 9.07
N ALA A 53 2.97 3.44 9.65
CA ALA A 53 4.42 3.26 9.70
C ALA A 53 4.81 2.06 10.58
N VAL A 54 4.17 1.92 11.74
CA VAL A 54 4.36 0.75 12.62
C VAL A 54 3.92 -0.52 11.90
N ALA A 55 2.75 -0.52 11.25
CA ALA A 55 2.30 -1.66 10.46
C ALA A 55 3.29 -1.99 9.34
N ALA A 56 3.77 -1.00 8.59
CA ALA A 56 4.76 -1.19 7.52
C ALA A 56 6.06 -1.84 8.05
N ALA A 57 6.54 -1.41 9.22
CA ALA A 57 7.74 -1.97 9.82
C ALA A 57 7.62 -3.48 10.10
N HIS A 58 6.44 -3.98 10.49
CA HIS A 58 6.21 -5.42 10.69
C HIS A 58 6.32 -6.24 9.40
N HIS A 59 6.13 -5.61 8.23
CA HIS A 59 6.19 -6.26 6.90
C HIS A 59 7.47 -5.89 6.13
N GLY A 60 8.51 -5.40 6.81
CA GLY A 60 9.66 -4.77 6.19
C GLY A 60 10.34 -5.57 5.07
N SER A 61 10.44 -6.90 5.20
CA SER A 61 11.02 -7.79 4.19
C SER A 61 10.12 -8.03 2.97
N GLU A 62 8.82 -7.74 3.08
CA GLU A 62 7.84 -7.94 2.02
C GLU A 62 7.46 -6.64 1.29
N LEU A 63 7.84 -5.49 1.85
CA LEU A 63 7.58 -4.19 1.25
C LEU A 63 8.30 -4.04 -0.10
N PRO A 64 7.66 -3.41 -1.09
CA PRO A 64 8.33 -3.04 -2.33
C PRO A 64 9.55 -2.13 -2.06
N ALA A 65 10.62 -2.29 -2.84
CA ALA A 65 11.85 -1.53 -2.66
C ALA A 65 11.64 0.00 -2.69
N GLY A 66 10.68 0.48 -3.48
CA GLY A 66 10.27 1.88 -3.57
C GLY A 66 9.04 2.23 -2.74
N PHE A 67 8.80 1.55 -1.61
CA PHE A 67 7.68 1.86 -0.73
C PHE A 67 7.80 3.24 -0.08
N GLN A 68 6.70 3.99 -0.06
CA GLN A 68 6.60 5.29 0.61
C GLN A 68 5.25 5.46 1.31
N LEU A 69 5.30 6.07 2.50
CA LEU A 69 4.13 6.63 3.18
C LEU A 69 3.99 8.10 2.80
N CYS A 70 2.80 8.47 2.35
CA CYS A 70 2.50 9.80 1.85
C CYS A 70 1.36 10.42 2.65
N GLN A 71 1.55 11.65 3.11
CA GLN A 71 0.43 12.43 3.61
C GLN A 71 -0.50 12.80 2.44
N ARG A 72 -1.80 12.78 2.68
CA ARG A 72 -2.78 13.24 1.70
C ARG A 72 -2.51 14.70 1.33
N GLY A 73 -2.53 14.99 0.03
CA GLY A 73 -2.20 16.31 -0.51
C GLY A 73 -0.71 16.59 -0.68
N SER A 74 0.20 15.75 -0.17
CA SER A 74 1.65 15.96 -0.31
C SER A 74 2.28 15.12 -1.43
N CYS A 75 1.66 14.01 -1.84
CA CYS A 75 2.12 13.18 -2.95
C CYS A 75 1.14 13.21 -4.12
N ALA A 76 1.61 13.64 -5.30
CA ALA A 76 0.93 13.47 -6.58
C ALA A 76 1.75 12.48 -7.43
N GLN A 77 1.47 11.18 -7.30
CA GLN A 77 2.16 10.13 -8.05
C GLN A 77 1.20 9.53 -9.08
N PRO A 78 1.56 9.49 -10.38
CA PRO A 78 0.84 8.69 -11.36
C PRO A 78 1.09 7.20 -11.08
N GLY A 79 0.09 6.36 -11.28
CA GLY A 79 0.23 4.92 -11.01
C GLY A 79 -1.08 4.16 -11.11
N VAL A 80 -1.02 2.86 -10.81
CA VAL A 80 -2.21 2.02 -10.65
C VAL A 80 -2.88 2.41 -9.33
N LEU A 81 -4.09 2.95 -9.42
CA LEU A 81 -4.88 3.33 -8.26
C LEU A 81 -5.58 2.11 -7.68
N LEU A 82 -5.40 1.88 -6.38
CA LEU A 82 -6.15 0.90 -5.61
C LEU A 82 -6.78 1.56 -4.40
N ASP A 83 -8.00 1.15 -4.06
CA ASP A 83 -8.62 1.55 -2.81
C ASP A 83 -8.23 0.60 -1.66
N ALA A 84 -8.28 1.10 -0.42
CA ALA A 84 -7.95 0.30 0.74
C ALA A 84 -8.87 -0.91 0.94
N ALA A 85 -10.13 -0.88 0.49
CA ALA A 85 -11.03 -2.03 0.64
C ALA A 85 -10.61 -3.20 -0.26
N PHE A 86 -10.08 -2.93 -1.45
CA PHE A 86 -9.46 -3.93 -2.31
C PHE A 86 -8.22 -4.55 -1.65
N LEU A 87 -7.36 -3.72 -1.03
CA LEU A 87 -6.20 -4.23 -0.27
C LEU A 87 -6.63 -5.14 0.88
N LEU A 88 -7.69 -4.78 1.61
CA LEU A 88 -8.23 -5.63 2.68
C LEU A 88 -8.74 -6.97 2.17
N ARG A 89 -9.33 -7.02 0.97
CA ARG A 89 -9.74 -8.29 0.34
C ARG A 89 -8.51 -9.13 -0.02
N LEU A 90 -7.49 -8.52 -0.62
CA LEU A 90 -6.24 -9.21 -0.97
C LEU A 90 -5.48 -9.75 0.26
N ALA A 91 -5.54 -9.02 1.37
CA ALA A 91 -4.89 -9.42 2.62
C ALA A 91 -5.49 -10.70 3.23
N ARG A 92 -6.77 -10.99 2.95
CA ARG A 92 -7.51 -12.15 3.49
C ARG A 92 -7.35 -13.42 2.68
N VAL A 93 -6.79 -13.33 1.47
CA VAL A 93 -6.59 -14.53 0.64
C VAL A 93 -5.47 -15.33 1.29
N GLU A 94 -5.73 -16.53 1.82
CA GLU A 94 -4.65 -17.44 2.23
C GLU A 94 -4.32 -18.36 1.05
N GLY A 95 -3.02 -18.48 0.71
CA GLY A 95 -2.55 -19.31 -0.40
C GLY A 95 -2.69 -18.68 -1.80
N ALA A 96 -1.91 -19.19 -2.76
CA ALA A 96 -1.75 -18.74 -4.15
C ALA A 96 -1.07 -17.36 -4.29
N VAL A 97 0.25 -17.26 -4.52
CA VAL A 97 0.98 -17.84 -5.64
C VAL A 97 2.38 -18.21 -5.15
N ALA A 98 2.70 -19.50 -5.12
CA ALA A 98 4.09 -19.92 -5.23
C ALA A 98 4.49 -19.68 -6.69
N VAL A 99 5.48 -18.82 -6.91
CA VAL A 99 6.17 -18.70 -8.20
C VAL A 99 7.28 -19.75 -8.22
#